data_AF-A0A820VC89-F1
#
_entry.id   AF-A0A820VC89-F1
#
_cell.length_a   1.000
_cell.length_b   1.000
_cell.length_c   1.000
_cell.angle_alpha   90.00
_cell.angle_beta   90.00
_cell.angle_gamma   90.00
#
_symmetry.space_group_name_H-M   'P 1'
#
loop_
_entity.id
_entity.type
_entity.pdbx_description
1 polymer ?
#
loop_
_entity_poly.entity_id
_entity_poly.type
_entity_poly.pdbx_seq_one_letter_code
_entity_poly.pdbx_strand_id
1 'polypeptide(L)'
;MPSSSNNPNPLLQVNHFSRFFHCWLSPLITKSRKQGTLHLDDLYDVPDYLKSTLLTNKLEENWLDEIKRCPRNPNLIRATLRTMGWKLILLGLLLISLIVPLQIIAVVFLLWHFVNYVTFIAIGYMLLLVLIQPLFSRLFLYLRTEVLKIIDERVKIISEIIKSMRIVKMYCWESAFKRKIRHVRTREMIKTTIFRMCTCIEMILSQNYVSITFLMMYGTMWLFDMKFDTRVFTLSYVLLSYTHQSCVNYFNFAIRDLLNYVVAQKRIRIFLLFDESERDIRLLSTSFNNIVEIDKIDENLVKQTSEVICNLKQAQWEKNEKFSLKNIIFDAHPGDLICIIGPVGFGKSSLLQTLTGEITYFDGKVRLYGSFCYVPQES
;
A
#
# COMPACT_ATOMS: atom_id res chain seq x y z
N MET A 1 12.46 7.82 25.87
CA MET A 1 11.03 7.59 25.57
C MET A 1 10.35 8.94 25.69
N PRO A 2 9.67 9.48 24.67
CA PRO A 2 8.96 10.73 24.84
C PRO A 2 7.82 10.49 25.83
N SER A 3 7.72 11.34 26.83
CA SER A 3 6.59 11.43 27.74
C SER A 3 5.30 11.49 26.93
N SER A 4 4.50 10.42 26.95
CA SER A 4 3.13 10.47 26.45
C SER A 4 2.39 11.47 27.33
N SER A 5 2.24 12.69 26.84
CA SER A 5 1.25 13.63 27.34
C SER A 5 -0.10 12.91 27.20
N ASN A 6 -0.60 12.35 28.31
CA ASN A 6 -1.87 11.64 28.34
C ASN A 6 -2.99 12.65 28.07
N ASN A 7 -3.31 12.85 26.79
CA ASN A 7 -4.38 13.72 26.34
C ASN A 7 -5.46 12.83 25.73
N PRO A 8 -6.32 12.21 26.58
CA PRO A 8 -7.23 11.17 26.15
C PRO A 8 -8.21 11.68 25.11
N ASN A 9 -8.51 10.82 24.13
CA ASN A 9 -9.41 11.19 23.05
C ASN A 9 -10.85 11.42 23.55
N PRO A 10 -11.42 12.62 23.41
CA PRO A 10 -12.76 12.91 23.90
C PRO A 10 -13.85 12.18 23.10
N LEU A 11 -13.54 11.63 21.92
CA LEU A 11 -14.50 10.93 21.05
C LEU A 11 -15.28 9.82 21.76
N LEU A 12 -14.67 9.13 22.72
CA LEU A 12 -15.30 8.04 23.46
C LEU A 12 -16.19 8.53 24.61
N GLN A 13 -15.95 9.75 25.12
CA GLN A 13 -16.63 10.31 26.27
C GLN A 13 -17.79 11.25 25.89
N VAL A 14 -17.85 11.69 24.64
CA VAL A 14 -18.86 12.66 24.19
C VAL A 14 -20.18 12.01 23.79
N ASN A 15 -21.27 12.76 24.04
CA ASN A 15 -22.63 12.37 23.65
C ASN A 15 -22.76 12.14 22.13
N HIS A 16 -23.73 11.33 21.73
CA HIS A 16 -24.01 11.02 20.32
C HIS A 16 -24.17 12.26 19.43
N PHE A 17 -24.78 13.34 19.94
CA PHE A 17 -24.91 14.61 19.22
C PHE A 17 -23.53 15.22 18.89
N SER A 18 -22.67 15.36 19.90
CA SER A 18 -21.31 15.89 19.71
C SER A 18 -20.47 15.00 18.80
N ARG A 19 -20.68 13.68 18.86
CA ARG A 19 -20.04 12.72 17.95
C ARG A 19 -20.49 12.89 16.50
N PHE A 20 -21.79 13.09 16.26
CA PHE A 20 -22.37 13.27 14.92
C PHE A 20 -21.98 14.62 14.30
N PHE A 21 -22.07 15.71 15.05
CA PHE A 21 -21.72 17.06 14.59
C PHE A 21 -20.23 17.40 14.72
N HIS A 22 -19.39 16.45 15.14
CA HIS A 22 -17.96 16.63 15.35
C HIS A 22 -17.61 17.78 16.32
N CYS A 23 -18.52 18.15 17.23
CA CYS A 23 -18.32 19.26 18.17
C CYS A 23 -17.17 19.02 19.16
N TRP A 24 -16.78 17.76 19.38
CA TRP A 24 -15.64 17.40 20.22
C TRP A 24 -14.28 17.90 19.70
N LEU A 25 -14.18 18.28 18.42
CA LEU A 25 -12.98 18.91 17.85
C LEU A 25 -12.87 20.41 18.15
N SER A 26 -13.97 21.05 18.56
CA SER A 26 -14.01 22.50 18.81
C SER A 26 -12.93 22.99 19.79
N PRO A 27 -12.63 22.30 20.93
CA PRO A 27 -11.57 22.73 21.83
C PRO A 27 -10.20 22.83 21.15
N LEU A 28 -9.85 21.84 20.32
CA LEU A 28 -8.58 21.82 19.59
C LEU A 28 -8.51 22.97 18.55
N ILE A 29 -9.61 23.21 17.83
CA ILE A 29 -9.71 24.31 16.85
C ILE A 29 -9.59 25.67 17.56
N THR A 30 -10.27 25.86 18.69
CA THR A 30 -10.18 27.12 19.45
C THR A 30 -8.79 27.32 20.06
N LYS A 31 -8.13 26.25 20.49
CA LYS A 31 -6.76 26.28 21.00
C LYS A 31 -5.77 26.69 19.91
N SER A 32 -5.86 26.08 18.72
CA SER A 32 -5.09 26.49 17.54
C SER A 32 -5.31 27.97 17.19
N ARG A 33 -6.56 28.44 17.20
CA ARG A 33 -6.89 29.86 16.92
C ARG A 33 -6.29 30.83 17.95
N LYS A 34 -6.25 30.45 19.23
CA LYS A 34 -5.72 31.30 20.31
C LYS A 34 -4.18 31.31 20.35
N GLN A 35 -3.54 30.16 20.14
CA GLN A 35 -2.10 29.98 20.29
C GLN A 35 -1.33 30.16 18.98
N GLY A 36 -1.98 30.17 17.82
CA GLY A 36 -1.37 30.37 16.50
C GLY A 36 -0.64 29.13 15.95
N THR A 37 -0.03 28.31 16.81
CA THR A 37 0.63 27.05 16.46
C THR A 37 0.21 25.93 17.41
N LEU A 38 0.00 24.72 16.88
CA LEU A 38 -0.23 23.50 17.67
C LEU A 38 1.09 22.75 17.87
N HIS A 39 1.32 22.28 19.09
CA HIS A 39 2.41 21.36 19.42
C HIS A 39 1.92 19.91 19.46
N LEU A 40 2.84 18.95 19.43
CA LEU A 40 2.49 17.52 19.48
C LEU A 40 1.72 17.15 20.76
N ASP A 41 2.04 17.80 21.89
CA ASP A 41 1.36 17.60 23.18
C ASP A 41 -0.09 18.09 23.20
N ASP A 42 -0.49 18.91 22.22
CA ASP A 42 -1.87 19.41 22.13
C ASP A 42 -2.80 18.41 21.42
N LEU A 43 -2.23 17.42 20.73
CA LEU A 43 -2.99 16.43 19.99
C LEU A 43 -3.56 15.37 20.93
N TYR A 44 -4.74 14.87 20.58
CA TYR A 44 -5.36 13.79 21.32
C TYR A 44 -4.70 12.45 21.00
N ASP A 45 -4.67 11.57 22.00
CA ASP A 45 -4.24 10.20 21.83
C ASP A 45 -5.12 9.44 20.83
N VAL A 46 -4.52 8.44 20.19
CA VAL A 46 -5.23 7.55 19.27
C VAL A 46 -6.16 6.63 20.10
N PRO A 47 -7.46 6.52 19.74
CA PRO A 47 -8.38 5.59 20.40
C PRO A 47 -7.87 4.14 20.36
N ASP A 48 -8.16 3.35 21.39
CA ASP A 48 -7.63 1.99 21.53
C ASP A 48 -7.93 1.08 20.32
N TYR A 49 -9.11 1.22 19.72
CA TYR A 49 -9.52 0.43 18.55
C TYR A 49 -8.79 0.81 17.25
N LEU A 50 -8.05 1.92 17.23
CA LEU A 50 -7.21 2.38 16.10
C LEU A 50 -5.70 2.20 16.37
N LYS A 51 -5.30 1.69 17.54
CA LYS A 51 -3.90 1.43 17.85
C LYS A 51 -3.31 0.39 16.89
N SER A 52 -2.07 0.62 16.48
CA SER A 52 -1.37 -0.24 15.52
C SER A 52 -1.30 -1.69 16.02
N THR A 53 -0.92 -1.90 17.28
CA THR A 53 -0.78 -3.23 17.90
C THR A 53 -2.04 -4.08 17.76
N LEU A 54 -3.22 -3.51 18.01
CA LEU A 54 -4.49 -4.23 17.91
C LEU A 54 -4.83 -4.55 16.45
N LEU A 55 -4.66 -3.59 15.54
CA LEU A 55 -4.98 -3.77 14.12
C LEU A 55 -4.00 -4.72 13.40
N THR A 56 -2.71 -4.68 13.75
CA THR A 56 -1.69 -5.57 13.17
C THR A 56 -1.89 -6.99 13.63
N ASN A 57 -2.08 -7.23 14.94
CA ASN A 57 -2.27 -8.58 15.46
C ASN A 57 -3.54 -9.21 14.88
N LYS A 58 -4.62 -8.43 14.79
CA LYS A 58 -5.87 -8.90 14.16
C LYS A 58 -5.67 -9.23 12.68
N LEU A 59 -4.89 -8.43 11.95
CA LEU A 59 -4.58 -8.69 10.52
C LEU A 59 -3.73 -9.93 10.34
N GLU A 60 -2.71 -10.10 11.17
CA GLU A 60 -1.81 -11.24 11.16
C GLU A 60 -2.57 -12.54 11.43
N GLU A 61 -3.39 -12.59 12.48
CA GLU A 61 -4.23 -13.75 12.81
C GLU A 61 -5.14 -14.15 11.63
N ASN A 62 -5.85 -13.17 11.06
CA ASN A 62 -6.73 -13.41 9.90
C ASN A 62 -5.97 -13.80 8.62
N TRP A 63 -4.74 -13.33 8.46
CA TRP A 63 -3.88 -13.65 7.32
C TRP A 63 -3.35 -15.08 7.42
N LEU A 64 -2.82 -15.47 8.58
CA LEU A 64 -2.37 -16.82 8.88
C LEU A 64 -3.50 -17.84 8.71
N ASP A 65 -4.71 -17.50 9.17
CA ASP A 65 -5.90 -18.31 8.96
C ASP A 65 -6.27 -18.47 7.48
N GLU A 66 -6.12 -17.43 6.66
CA GLU A 66 -6.39 -17.51 5.22
C GLU A 66 -5.33 -18.37 4.49
N ILE A 67 -4.06 -18.28 4.90
CA ILE A 67 -2.98 -19.15 4.40
C ILE A 67 -3.30 -20.62 4.71
N LYS A 68 -3.70 -20.92 5.95
CA LYS A 68 -4.10 -22.27 6.38
C LYS A 68 -5.30 -22.80 5.58
N ARG A 69 -6.32 -21.96 5.34
CA ARG A 69 -7.53 -22.35 4.60
C ARG A 69 -7.30 -22.51 3.09
N CYS A 70 -6.42 -21.71 2.51
CA CYS A 70 -6.22 -21.61 1.06
C CYS A 70 -4.73 -21.58 0.69
N PRO A 71 -3.98 -22.68 0.89
CA PRO A 71 -2.52 -22.68 0.74
C PRO A 71 -2.04 -22.42 -0.68
N ARG A 72 -2.82 -22.83 -1.70
CA ARG A 72 -2.43 -22.64 -3.11
C ARG A 72 -2.53 -21.19 -3.58
N ASN A 73 -3.47 -20.41 -3.04
CA ASN A 73 -3.70 -19.03 -3.49
C ASN A 73 -4.40 -18.20 -2.39
N PRO A 74 -3.66 -17.78 -1.35
CA PRO A 74 -4.24 -17.00 -0.27
C PRO A 74 -4.65 -15.61 -0.78
N ASN A 75 -5.81 -15.11 -0.32
CA ASN A 75 -6.38 -13.84 -0.79
C ASN A 75 -6.41 -12.78 0.33
N LEU A 76 -5.51 -11.79 0.23
CA LEU A 76 -5.37 -10.72 1.21
C LEU A 76 -6.62 -9.84 1.34
N ILE A 77 -7.44 -9.74 0.29
CA ILE A 77 -8.71 -8.99 0.35
C ILE A 77 -9.63 -9.63 1.39
N ARG A 78 -9.74 -10.96 1.44
CA ARG A 78 -10.61 -11.64 2.41
C ARG A 78 -10.13 -11.44 3.84
N ALA A 79 -8.82 -11.54 4.07
CA ALA A 79 -8.22 -11.29 5.38
C ALA A 79 -8.48 -9.84 5.83
N THR A 80 -8.26 -8.85 4.96
CA THR A 80 -8.51 -7.43 5.27
C THR A 80 -10.00 -7.10 5.49
N LEU A 81 -10.92 -7.77 4.78
CA LEU A 81 -12.36 -7.64 5.02
C LEU A 81 -12.77 -8.15 6.42
N ARG A 82 -12.16 -9.25 6.90
CA ARG A 82 -12.42 -9.77 8.26
C ARG A 82 -11.87 -8.83 9.34
N THR A 83 -10.78 -8.11 9.08
CA THR A 83 -10.11 -7.27 10.09
C THR A 83 -10.79 -5.94 10.32
N MET A 84 -11.08 -5.20 9.24
CA MET A 84 -11.76 -3.90 9.23
C MET A 84 -13.25 -4.00 9.63
N GLY A 85 -13.78 -5.22 9.65
CA GLY A 85 -15.14 -5.54 10.07
C GLY A 85 -16.15 -5.46 8.93
N TRP A 86 -16.80 -6.58 8.64
CA TRP A 86 -17.87 -6.68 7.64
C TRP A 86 -18.95 -5.61 7.78
N LYS A 87 -19.25 -5.18 9.01
CA LYS A 87 -20.27 -4.16 9.30
C LYS A 87 -19.99 -2.81 8.63
N LEU A 88 -18.73 -2.32 8.66
CA LEU A 88 -18.40 -1.01 8.09
C LEU A 88 -18.46 -1.04 6.55
N ILE A 89 -17.97 -2.13 5.96
CA ILE A 89 -17.93 -2.31 4.51
C ILE A 89 -19.32 -2.62 3.96
N LEU A 90 -20.11 -3.45 4.64
CA LEU A 90 -21.52 -3.70 4.32
C LEU A 90 -22.34 -2.42 4.42
N LEU A 91 -22.12 -1.59 5.45
CA LEU A 91 -22.85 -0.34 5.58
C LEU A 91 -22.50 0.65 4.45
N GLY A 92 -21.21 0.74 4.07
CA GLY A 92 -20.78 1.53 2.90
C GLY A 92 -21.33 1.00 1.58
N LEU A 93 -21.28 -0.31 1.35
CA LEU A 93 -21.82 -0.96 0.15
C LEU A 93 -23.34 -0.83 0.08
N LEU A 94 -24.05 -0.97 1.21
CA LEU A 94 -25.50 -0.84 1.28
C LEU A 94 -25.94 0.59 0.97
N LEU A 95 -25.27 1.60 1.53
CA LEU A 95 -25.58 2.99 1.23
C LEU A 95 -25.37 3.32 -0.26
N ILE A 96 -24.27 2.87 -0.87
CA ILE A 96 -23.98 3.14 -2.28
C ILE A 96 -24.90 2.33 -3.21
N SER A 97 -25.09 1.03 -2.92
CA SER A 97 -25.89 0.12 -3.74
C SER A 97 -27.39 0.35 -3.65
N LEU A 98 -27.90 0.96 -2.57
CA LEU A 98 -29.33 1.23 -2.43
C LEU A 98 -29.70 2.62 -2.97
N ILE A 99 -28.90 3.65 -2.64
CA ILE A 99 -29.27 5.04 -2.92
C ILE A 99 -29.09 5.36 -4.42
N VAL A 100 -27.99 4.92 -5.03
CA VAL A 100 -27.67 5.31 -6.41
C VAL A 100 -28.67 4.71 -7.43
N PRO A 101 -29.02 3.41 -7.39
CA PRO A 101 -30.00 2.87 -8.34
C PRO A 101 -31.39 3.46 -8.14
N LEU A 102 -31.81 3.67 -6.89
CA LEU A 102 -33.10 4.29 -6.58
C LEU A 102 -33.17 5.72 -7.11
N GLN A 103 -32.08 6.48 -6.97
CA GLN A 103 -31.96 7.82 -7.53
C GLN A 103 -32.03 7.81 -9.06
N ILE A 104 -31.32 6.88 -9.73
CA ILE A 104 -31.38 6.74 -11.20
C ILE A 104 -32.81 6.44 -11.65
N ILE A 105 -33.47 5.48 -11.01
CA ILE A 105 -34.85 5.08 -11.34
C ILE A 105 -35.80 6.27 -11.16
N ALA A 106 -35.69 6.99 -10.04
CA ALA A 106 -36.52 8.16 -9.77
C ALA A 106 -36.31 9.28 -10.81
N VAL A 107 -35.05 9.57 -11.18
CA VAL A 107 -34.75 10.60 -12.19
C VAL A 107 -35.24 10.18 -13.57
N VAL A 108 -35.02 8.93 -13.98
CA VAL A 108 -35.52 8.41 -15.27
C VAL A 108 -37.04 8.46 -15.32
N PHE A 109 -37.72 8.08 -14.24
CA PHE A 109 -39.18 8.14 -14.14
C PHE A 109 -39.70 9.58 -14.25
N LEU A 110 -39.12 10.51 -13.50
CA LEU A 110 -39.51 11.93 -13.54
C LEU A 110 -39.26 12.55 -14.92
N LEU A 111 -38.09 12.30 -15.51
CA LEU A 111 -37.79 12.76 -16.85
C LEU A 111 -38.78 12.19 -17.86
N TRP A 112 -39.12 10.89 -17.77
CA TRP A 112 -40.04 10.25 -18.71
C TRP A 112 -41.45 10.85 -18.60
N HIS A 113 -41.89 11.15 -17.39
CA HIS A 113 -43.17 11.81 -17.15
C HIS A 113 -43.24 13.23 -17.74
N PHE A 114 -42.15 14.01 -17.65
CA PHE A 114 -42.15 15.41 -18.11
C PHE A 114 -41.73 15.62 -19.57
N VAL A 115 -40.83 14.78 -20.11
CA VAL A 115 -40.19 14.95 -21.43
C VAL A 115 -40.53 13.79 -22.38
N ASN A 116 -41.42 12.87 -21.97
CA ASN A 116 -41.87 11.72 -22.76
C ASN A 116 -40.69 10.84 -23.25
N TYR A 117 -40.81 10.28 -24.45
CA TYR A 117 -39.85 9.33 -25.04
C TYR A 117 -38.48 9.93 -25.36
N VAL A 118 -38.34 11.26 -25.36
CA VAL A 118 -37.07 11.94 -25.66
C VAL A 118 -36.00 11.63 -24.59
N THR A 119 -36.43 11.22 -23.40
CA THR A 119 -35.56 10.77 -22.32
C THR A 119 -34.66 9.59 -22.67
N PHE A 120 -35.11 8.70 -23.56
CA PHE A 120 -34.31 7.56 -23.99
C PHE A 120 -33.05 7.98 -24.74
N ILE A 121 -33.04 9.17 -25.37
CA ILE A 121 -31.84 9.73 -26.01
C ILE A 121 -30.80 10.07 -24.95
N ALA A 122 -31.24 10.70 -23.86
CA ALA A 122 -30.36 11.05 -22.74
C ALA A 122 -29.79 9.81 -22.04
N ILE A 123 -30.65 8.80 -21.79
CA ILE A 123 -30.26 7.52 -21.18
C ILE A 123 -29.32 6.75 -22.10
N GLY A 124 -29.57 6.74 -23.42
CA GLY A 124 -28.71 6.07 -24.39
C GLY A 124 -27.31 6.67 -24.40
N TYR A 125 -27.19 7.99 -24.42
CA TYR A 125 -25.90 8.68 -24.36
C TYR A 125 -25.20 8.48 -23.01
N MET A 126 -25.95 8.48 -21.91
CA MET A 126 -25.44 8.15 -20.57
C MET A 126 -24.80 6.76 -20.52
N LEU A 127 -25.53 5.75 -21.02
CA LEU A 127 -25.10 4.36 -21.02
C LEU A 127 -23.84 4.20 -21.88
N LEU A 128 -23.80 4.83 -23.05
CA LEU A 128 -22.62 4.85 -23.91
C LEU A 128 -21.38 5.38 -23.18
N LEU A 129 -21.50 6.49 -22.44
CA LEU A 129 -20.37 7.01 -21.68
C LEU A 129 -19.92 6.09 -20.56
N VAL A 130 -20.87 5.55 -19.78
CA VAL A 130 -20.56 4.60 -18.69
C VAL A 130 -19.83 3.36 -19.24
N LEU A 131 -20.18 2.89 -20.44
CA LEU A 131 -19.48 1.78 -21.09
C LEU A 131 -18.06 2.12 -21.58
N ILE A 132 -17.78 3.38 -21.93
CA ILE A 132 -16.46 3.83 -22.38
C ILE A 132 -15.50 4.04 -21.19
N GLN A 133 -16.00 4.37 -20.00
CA GLN A 133 -15.20 4.69 -18.81
C GLN A 133 -14.18 3.62 -18.37
N PRO A 134 -14.47 2.31 -18.41
CA PRO A 134 -13.48 1.28 -18.10
C PRO A 134 -12.24 1.34 -19.02
N LEU A 135 -12.40 1.77 -20.28
CA LEU A 135 -11.28 1.91 -21.22
C LEU A 135 -10.34 3.04 -20.76
N PHE A 136 -10.89 4.21 -20.40
CA PHE A 136 -10.12 5.30 -19.80
C PHE A 136 -9.45 4.87 -18.50
N SER A 137 -10.14 4.11 -17.65
CA SER A 137 -9.59 3.61 -16.39
C SER A 137 -8.36 2.71 -16.60
N ARG A 138 -8.40 1.81 -17.59
CA ARG A 138 -7.25 0.97 -17.95
C ARG A 138 -6.10 1.79 -18.52
N LEU A 139 -6.39 2.77 -19.38
CA LEU A 139 -5.39 3.69 -19.91
C LEU A 139 -4.70 4.50 -18.80
N PHE A 140 -5.48 5.05 -17.85
CA PHE A 140 -4.94 5.79 -16.71
C PHE A 140 -4.08 4.91 -15.81
N LEU A 141 -4.49 3.67 -15.56
CA LEU A 141 -3.68 2.73 -14.79
C LEU A 141 -2.34 2.50 -15.49
N TYR A 142 -2.35 2.19 -16.79
CA TYR A 142 -1.13 1.99 -17.59
C TYR A 142 -0.19 3.19 -17.52
N LEU A 143 -0.68 4.39 -17.87
CA LEU A 143 0.11 5.63 -17.86
C LEU A 143 0.67 5.93 -16.45
N ARG A 144 -0.12 5.69 -15.40
CA ARG A 144 0.32 5.89 -14.02
C ARG A 144 1.44 4.93 -13.63
N THR A 145 1.37 3.66 -14.01
CA THR A 145 2.47 2.70 -13.78
C THR A 145 3.76 3.14 -14.45
N GLU A 146 3.70 3.67 -15.67
CA GLU A 146 4.88 4.16 -16.38
C GLU A 146 5.49 5.40 -15.69
N VAL A 147 4.65 6.31 -15.18
CA VAL A 147 5.12 7.46 -14.38
C VAL A 147 5.80 7.00 -13.09
N LEU A 148 5.19 6.04 -12.38
CA LEU A 148 5.74 5.51 -11.12
C LEU A 148 7.13 4.88 -11.31
N LYS A 149 7.35 4.11 -12.39
CA LYS A 149 8.67 3.53 -12.69
C LYS A 149 9.77 4.58 -12.77
N ILE A 150 9.50 5.73 -13.42
CA ILE A 150 10.48 6.81 -13.57
C ILE A 150 10.70 7.56 -12.25
N ILE A 151 9.64 7.74 -11.46
CA ILE A 151 9.74 8.35 -10.13
C ILE A 151 10.62 7.50 -9.23
N ASP A 152 10.42 6.17 -9.22
CA ASP A 152 11.22 5.25 -8.41
C ASP A 152 12.70 5.26 -8.85
N GLU A 153 12.98 5.28 -10.15
CA GLU A 153 14.33 5.45 -10.70
C GLU A 153 14.99 6.74 -10.18
N ARG A 154 14.26 7.86 -10.21
CA ARG A 154 14.76 9.15 -9.73
C ARG A 154 15.04 9.14 -8.23
N VAL A 155 14.11 8.61 -7.43
CA VAL A 155 14.25 8.54 -5.97
C VAL A 155 15.44 7.66 -5.59
N LYS A 156 15.64 6.54 -6.29
CA LYS A 156 16.82 5.68 -6.12
C LYS A 156 18.13 6.44 -6.38
N ILE A 157 18.25 7.12 -7.53
CA ILE A 157 19.44 7.91 -7.86
C ILE A 157 19.70 9.00 -6.83
N ILE A 158 18.66 9.73 -6.40
CA ILE A 158 18.80 10.77 -5.38
C ILE A 158 19.27 10.17 -4.05
N SER A 159 18.71 9.03 -3.64
CA SER A 159 19.12 8.35 -2.41
C SER A 159 20.59 7.92 -2.47
N GLU A 160 21.05 7.35 -3.59
CA GLU A 160 22.46 6.97 -3.79
C GLU A 160 23.41 8.18 -3.71
N ILE A 161 23.02 9.32 -4.29
CA ILE A 161 23.80 10.56 -4.24
C ILE A 161 23.87 11.14 -2.83
N ILE A 162 22.74 11.16 -2.10
CA ILE A 162 22.70 11.68 -0.73
C ILE A 162 23.58 10.82 0.19
N LYS A 163 23.51 9.49 0.06
CA LYS A 163 24.38 8.56 0.81
C LYS A 163 25.87 8.83 0.54
N SER A 164 26.22 9.28 -0.66
CA SER A 164 27.60 9.54 -1.10
C SER A 164 27.98 11.03 -1.19
N MET A 165 27.23 11.93 -0.53
CA MET A 165 27.33 13.38 -0.75
C MET A 165 28.73 13.96 -0.48
N ARG A 166 29.47 13.41 0.49
CA ARG A 166 30.84 13.82 0.80
C ARG A 166 31.79 13.59 -0.38
N ILE A 167 31.69 12.44 -1.05
CA ILE A 167 32.49 12.08 -2.23
C ILE A 167 32.14 13.01 -3.39
N VAL A 168 30.84 13.24 -3.61
CA VAL A 168 30.35 14.14 -4.67
C VAL A 168 30.94 15.55 -4.51
N LYS A 169 30.99 16.06 -3.28
CA LYS A 169 31.60 17.36 -2.95
C LYS A 169 33.11 17.36 -3.14
N MET A 170 33.80 16.32 -2.67
CA MET A 170 35.26 16.19 -2.78
C MET A 170 35.75 16.23 -4.23
N TYR A 171 35.01 15.59 -5.14
CA TYR A 171 35.34 15.55 -6.56
C TYR A 171 34.64 16.61 -7.42
N CYS A 172 33.87 17.53 -6.79
CA CYS A 172 33.09 18.55 -7.49
C CYS A 172 32.13 17.98 -8.58
N TRP A 173 31.60 16.77 -8.37
CA TRP A 173 30.73 16.05 -9.33
C TRP A 173 29.28 16.54 -9.37
N GLU A 174 28.97 17.62 -8.66
CA GLU A 174 27.62 18.16 -8.54
C GLU A 174 26.98 18.47 -9.89
N SER A 175 27.75 19.05 -10.81
CA SER A 175 27.26 19.43 -12.13
C SER A 175 26.93 18.21 -12.99
N ALA A 176 27.70 17.12 -12.86
CA ALA A 176 27.46 15.85 -13.56
C ALA A 176 26.20 15.17 -13.02
N PHE A 177 26.07 15.04 -11.69
CA PHE A 177 24.88 14.44 -11.08
C PHE A 177 23.62 15.29 -11.29
N LYS A 178 23.72 16.62 -11.26
CA LYS A 178 22.61 17.52 -11.60
C LYS A 178 22.11 17.28 -13.02
N ARG A 179 23.02 17.05 -13.97
CA ARG A 179 22.67 16.73 -15.37
C ARG A 179 21.96 15.38 -15.47
N LYS A 180 22.46 14.37 -14.76
CA LYS A 180 21.84 13.02 -14.69
C LYS A 180 20.42 13.09 -14.11
N ILE A 181 20.24 13.79 -12.98
CA ILE A 181 18.92 14.00 -12.37
C ILE A 181 18.00 14.78 -13.32
N ARG A 182 18.49 15.84 -13.96
CA ARG A 182 17.70 16.62 -14.92
C ARG A 182 17.22 15.77 -16.08
N HIS A 183 18.04 14.86 -16.60
CA HIS A 183 17.64 13.96 -17.69
C HIS A 183 16.47 13.05 -17.29
N VAL A 184 16.55 12.41 -16.11
CA VAL A 184 15.44 11.59 -15.57
C VAL A 184 14.21 12.46 -15.30
N ARG A 185 14.40 13.65 -14.74
CA ARG A 185 13.32 14.60 -14.44
C ARG A 185 12.59 15.07 -15.71
N THR A 186 13.29 15.30 -16.82
CA THR A 186 12.65 15.65 -18.09
C THR A 186 11.77 14.52 -18.61
N ARG A 187 12.24 13.25 -18.52
CA ARG A 187 11.42 12.08 -18.86
C ARG A 187 10.18 11.97 -17.96
N GLU A 188 10.35 12.19 -16.66
CA GLU A 188 9.25 12.21 -15.68
C GLU A 188 8.22 13.29 -16.03
N MET A 189 8.68 14.51 -16.34
CA MET A 189 7.81 15.64 -16.69
C MET A 189 7.02 15.35 -17.97
N ILE A 190 7.65 14.84 -19.03
CA ILE A 190 6.94 14.51 -20.29
C ILE A 190 5.82 13.48 -20.03
N LYS A 191 6.14 12.38 -19.33
CA LYS A 191 5.14 11.33 -19.05
C LYS A 191 4.04 11.81 -18.10
N THR A 192 4.39 12.62 -17.10
CA THR A 192 3.42 13.25 -16.19
C THR A 192 2.53 14.23 -16.94
N THR A 193 3.07 15.01 -17.87
CA THR A 193 2.29 15.93 -18.71
C THR A 193 1.34 15.15 -19.61
N ILE A 194 1.79 14.09 -20.29
CA ILE A 194 0.89 13.24 -21.10
C ILE A 194 -0.25 12.69 -20.25
N PHE A 195 0.06 12.13 -19.07
CA PHE A 195 -0.95 11.63 -18.14
C PHE A 195 -1.94 12.73 -17.74
N ARG A 196 -1.45 13.93 -17.38
CA ARG A 196 -2.29 15.08 -17.02
C ARG A 196 -3.15 15.57 -18.18
N MET A 197 -2.62 15.63 -19.40
CA MET A 197 -3.37 16.02 -20.59
C MET A 197 -4.51 15.02 -20.86
N CYS A 198 -4.26 13.72 -20.73
CA CYS A 198 -5.32 12.71 -20.83
C CYS A 198 -6.40 12.91 -19.76
N THR A 199 -6.04 13.23 -18.51
CA THR A 199 -7.03 13.53 -17.47
C THR A 199 -7.81 14.81 -17.73
N CYS A 200 -7.18 15.85 -18.30
CA CYS A 200 -7.89 17.07 -18.68
C CYS A 200 -8.91 16.82 -19.80
N ILE A 201 -8.56 16.03 -20.81
CA ILE A 201 -9.47 15.66 -21.89
C ILE A 201 -10.70 14.93 -21.33
N GLU A 202 -10.49 13.99 -20.40
CA GLU A 202 -11.59 13.27 -19.74
C GLU A 202 -12.45 14.18 -18.85
N MET A 203 -11.84 15.13 -18.13
CA MET A 203 -12.57 16.14 -17.37
C MET A 203 -13.41 17.04 -18.29
N ILE A 204 -12.88 17.47 -19.44
CA ILE A 204 -13.63 18.28 -20.41
C ILE A 204 -14.80 17.46 -20.97
N LEU A 205 -14.56 16.21 -21.38
CA LEU A 205 -15.61 15.34 -21.93
C LEU A 205 -16.72 15.05 -20.90
N SER A 206 -16.36 14.78 -19.65
CA SER A 206 -17.34 14.54 -18.57
C SER A 206 -18.13 15.81 -18.23
N GLN A 207 -17.47 16.95 -17.98
CA GLN A 207 -18.19 18.18 -17.61
C GLN A 207 -19.14 18.69 -18.71
N ASN A 208 -18.82 18.45 -19.99
CA ASN A 208 -19.70 18.82 -21.10
C ASN A 208 -20.83 17.83 -21.38
N TYR A 209 -20.90 16.70 -20.67
CA TYR A 209 -21.95 15.69 -20.85
C TYR A 209 -23.35 16.28 -20.77
N VAL A 210 -23.64 17.06 -19.71
CA VAL A 210 -24.99 17.58 -19.47
C VAL A 210 -25.41 18.48 -20.62
N SER A 211 -24.54 19.39 -21.05
CA SER A 211 -24.80 20.31 -22.15
C SER A 211 -25.04 19.59 -23.48
N ILE A 212 -24.24 18.56 -23.80
CA ILE A 212 -24.40 17.77 -25.03
C ILE A 212 -25.71 16.97 -24.99
N THR A 213 -25.98 16.30 -23.87
CA THR A 213 -27.22 15.52 -23.66
C THR A 213 -28.45 16.40 -23.80
N PHE A 214 -28.37 17.59 -23.20
CA PHE A 214 -29.43 18.58 -23.23
C PHE A 214 -29.66 19.12 -24.64
N LEU A 215 -28.59 19.42 -25.39
CA LEU A 215 -28.67 19.83 -26.79
C LEU A 215 -29.31 18.73 -27.66
N MET A 216 -28.93 17.46 -27.47
CA MET A 216 -29.53 16.33 -28.20
C MET A 216 -31.03 16.16 -27.88
N MET A 217 -31.40 16.28 -26.61
CA MET A 217 -32.79 16.13 -26.17
C MET A 217 -33.68 17.28 -26.68
N TYR A 218 -33.28 18.53 -26.50
CA TYR A 218 -34.09 19.67 -26.96
C TYR A 218 -34.01 19.88 -28.47
N GLY A 219 -32.89 19.52 -29.11
CA GLY A 219 -32.78 19.52 -30.57
C GLY A 219 -33.75 18.54 -31.22
N THR A 220 -33.95 17.36 -30.62
CA THR A 220 -34.93 16.38 -31.12
C THR A 220 -36.36 16.80 -30.84
N MET A 221 -36.66 17.40 -29.68
CA MET A 221 -37.97 18.02 -29.44
C MET A 221 -38.30 19.10 -30.47
N TRP A 222 -37.30 19.88 -30.89
CA TRP A 222 -37.47 20.93 -31.90
C TRP A 222 -37.73 20.35 -33.29
N LEU A 223 -37.01 19.29 -33.67
CA LEU A 223 -37.22 18.60 -34.95
C LEU A 223 -38.59 17.92 -35.07
N PHE A 224 -39.18 17.48 -33.95
CA PHE A 224 -40.50 16.83 -33.92
C PHE A 224 -41.65 17.77 -33.53
N ASP A 225 -41.42 19.07 -33.49
CA ASP A 225 -42.41 20.11 -33.15
C ASP A 225 -43.17 19.84 -31.84
N MET A 226 -42.43 19.39 -30.81
CA MET A 226 -42.97 19.09 -29.49
C MET A 226 -43.14 20.37 -28.66
N LYS A 227 -44.17 20.44 -27.82
CA LYS A 227 -44.42 21.62 -26.96
C LYS A 227 -43.29 21.85 -25.96
N PHE A 228 -42.86 23.11 -25.83
CA PHE A 228 -41.81 23.53 -24.90
C PHE A 228 -42.41 24.27 -23.69
N ASP A 229 -42.13 23.76 -22.49
CA ASP A 229 -42.37 24.49 -21.23
C ASP A 229 -41.03 24.82 -20.56
N THR A 230 -40.84 26.09 -20.20
CA THR A 230 -39.65 26.59 -19.51
C THR A 230 -39.42 25.90 -18.15
N ARG A 231 -40.49 25.44 -17.49
CA ARG A 231 -40.39 24.70 -16.23
C ARG A 231 -39.77 23.32 -16.43
N VAL A 232 -40.22 22.61 -17.47
CA VAL A 232 -39.67 21.30 -17.86
C VAL A 232 -38.22 21.44 -18.32
N PHE A 233 -37.90 22.53 -19.02
CA PHE A 233 -36.53 22.88 -19.42
C PHE A 233 -35.57 22.94 -18.22
N THR A 234 -35.88 23.77 -17.23
CA THR A 234 -35.02 23.95 -16.04
C THR A 234 -34.94 22.68 -15.19
N LEU A 235 -36.06 21.99 -14.96
CA LEU A 235 -36.10 20.75 -14.20
C LEU A 235 -35.27 19.64 -14.86
N SER A 236 -35.39 19.47 -16.17
CA SER A 236 -34.64 18.44 -16.89
C SER A 236 -33.12 18.68 -16.86
N TYR A 237 -32.67 19.93 -16.95
CA TYR A 237 -31.25 20.26 -16.81
C TYR A 237 -30.70 19.86 -15.43
N VAL A 238 -31.42 20.22 -14.37
CA VAL A 238 -31.06 19.90 -12.99
C VAL A 238 -31.01 18.39 -12.77
N LEU A 239 -32.06 17.68 -13.21
CA LEU A 239 -32.15 16.22 -13.10
C LEU A 239 -30.98 15.52 -13.84
N LEU A 240 -30.69 15.94 -15.08
CA LEU A 240 -29.56 15.41 -15.86
C LEU A 240 -28.21 15.68 -15.18
N SER A 241 -28.05 16.85 -14.55
CA SER A 241 -26.84 17.22 -13.81
C SER A 241 -26.61 16.32 -12.59
N TYR A 242 -27.67 16.02 -11.82
CA TYR A 242 -27.59 15.09 -10.69
C TYR A 242 -27.28 13.65 -11.11
N THR A 243 -27.89 13.17 -12.21
CA THR A 243 -27.55 11.84 -12.76
C THR A 243 -26.13 11.77 -13.28
N HIS A 244 -25.63 12.83 -13.92
CA HIS A 244 -24.25 12.89 -14.38
C HIS A 244 -23.27 12.78 -13.21
N GLN A 245 -23.48 13.56 -12.15
CA GLN A 245 -22.62 13.53 -10.97
C GLN A 245 -22.57 12.13 -10.33
N SER A 246 -23.72 11.47 -10.27
CA SER A 246 -23.86 10.17 -9.59
C SER A 246 -23.30 9.02 -10.43
N CYS A 247 -23.61 8.99 -11.72
CA CYS A 247 -23.37 7.82 -12.56
C CYS A 247 -22.10 7.92 -13.41
N VAL A 248 -21.64 9.13 -13.70
CA VAL A 248 -20.43 9.35 -14.50
C VAL A 248 -19.27 9.64 -13.55
N ASN A 249 -19.37 10.69 -12.72
CA ASN A 249 -18.25 11.14 -11.90
C ASN A 249 -17.93 10.19 -10.72
N TYR A 250 -18.90 9.87 -9.86
CA TYR A 250 -18.62 8.98 -8.73
C TYR A 250 -18.29 7.56 -9.17
N PHE A 251 -18.93 7.05 -10.22
CA PHE A 251 -18.60 5.75 -10.78
C PHE A 251 -17.18 5.69 -11.35
N ASN A 252 -16.74 6.73 -12.09
CA ASN A 252 -15.36 6.86 -12.54
C ASN A 252 -14.36 6.82 -11.39
N PHE A 253 -14.62 7.58 -10.32
CA PHE A 253 -13.78 7.56 -9.14
C PHE A 253 -13.76 6.18 -8.46
N ALA A 254 -14.92 5.56 -8.29
CA ALA A 254 -15.04 4.24 -7.67
C ALA A 254 -14.30 3.14 -8.45
N ILE A 255 -14.45 3.07 -9.78
CA ILE A 255 -13.71 2.09 -10.61
C ILE A 255 -12.22 2.32 -10.50
N ARG A 256 -11.76 3.57 -10.61
CA ARG A 256 -10.34 3.90 -10.56
C ARG A 256 -9.72 3.48 -9.23
N ASP A 257 -10.39 3.79 -8.12
CA ASP A 257 -9.89 3.47 -6.79
C ASP A 257 -9.96 1.98 -6.49
N LEU A 258 -10.99 1.28 -6.97
CA LEU A 258 -11.09 -0.19 -6.90
C LEU A 258 -9.92 -0.85 -7.67
N LEU A 259 -9.62 -0.40 -8.89
CA LEU A 259 -8.50 -0.93 -9.67
C LEU A 259 -7.15 -0.68 -8.96
N ASN A 260 -6.94 0.53 -8.43
CA ASN A 260 -5.75 0.85 -7.65
C ASN A 260 -5.62 -0.04 -6.40
N TYR A 261 -6.73 -0.26 -5.70
CA TYR A 261 -6.81 -1.14 -4.53
C TYR A 261 -6.43 -2.58 -4.90
N VAL A 262 -7.00 -3.15 -5.97
CA VAL A 262 -6.69 -4.52 -6.42
C VAL A 262 -5.21 -4.67 -6.76
N VAL A 263 -4.61 -3.69 -7.45
CA VAL A 263 -3.17 -3.72 -7.79
C VAL A 263 -2.29 -3.57 -6.53
N ALA A 264 -2.68 -2.72 -5.58
CA ALA A 264 -1.96 -2.56 -4.31
C ALA A 264 -2.00 -3.87 -3.50
N GLN A 265 -3.19 -4.48 -3.36
CA GLN A 265 -3.38 -5.76 -2.68
C GLN A 265 -2.54 -6.86 -3.31
N LYS A 266 -2.48 -6.95 -4.64
CA LYS A 266 -1.62 -7.93 -5.34
C LYS A 266 -0.14 -7.76 -4.99
N ARG A 267 0.36 -6.52 -4.94
CA ARG A 267 1.76 -6.22 -4.59
C ARG A 267 2.07 -6.58 -3.15
N ILE A 268 1.22 -6.18 -2.21
CA ILE A 268 1.39 -6.50 -0.78
C ILE A 268 1.32 -8.01 -0.56
N ARG A 269 0.38 -8.70 -1.21
CA ARG A 269 0.27 -10.16 -1.14
C ARG A 269 1.54 -10.86 -1.62
N ILE A 270 2.11 -10.44 -2.75
CA ILE A 270 3.37 -11.02 -3.24
C ILE A 270 4.49 -10.77 -2.23
N PHE A 271 4.54 -9.58 -1.64
CA PHE A 271 5.54 -9.24 -0.63
C PHE A 271 5.41 -10.08 0.65
N LEU A 272 4.18 -10.28 1.15
CA LEU A 272 3.93 -11.10 2.35
C LEU A 272 4.13 -12.60 2.13
N LEU A 273 4.27 -13.05 0.89
CA LEU A 273 4.52 -14.46 0.54
C LEU A 273 5.99 -14.70 0.18
N PHE A 274 6.89 -13.72 0.39
CA PHE A 274 8.32 -13.98 0.25
C PHE A 274 8.78 -15.00 1.29
N ASP A 275 9.77 -15.81 0.92
CA ASP A 275 10.40 -16.79 1.82
C ASP A 275 10.97 -16.05 3.04
N GLU A 276 10.55 -16.46 4.24
CA GLU A 276 11.12 -15.97 5.49
C GLU A 276 12.52 -16.56 5.72
N SER A 277 13.39 -15.82 6.41
CA SER A 277 14.75 -16.28 6.66
C SER A 277 14.78 -17.37 7.74
N GLU A 278 15.58 -18.43 7.56
CA GLU A 278 15.73 -19.50 8.56
C GLU A 278 16.26 -19.02 9.94
N ARG A 279 16.79 -17.78 10.02
CA ARG A 279 17.26 -17.17 11.27
C ARG A 279 16.14 -17.11 12.30
N ASP A 280 14.93 -16.74 11.87
CA ASP A 280 13.78 -16.63 12.74
C ASP A 280 13.38 -18.02 13.26
N ILE A 281 13.43 -19.05 12.42
CA ILE A 281 13.13 -20.44 12.79
C ILE A 281 14.13 -20.98 13.83
N ARG A 282 15.42 -20.65 13.69
CA ARG A 282 16.49 -21.11 14.61
C ARG A 282 16.54 -20.32 15.94
N LEU A 283 16.16 -19.05 15.92
CA LEU A 283 15.99 -18.25 17.15
C LEU A 283 14.70 -18.65 17.89
N LEU A 284 13.65 -19.04 17.16
CA LEU A 284 12.46 -19.64 17.76
C LEU A 284 12.79 -20.99 18.40
N SER A 285 13.57 -21.86 17.76
CA SER A 285 13.95 -23.15 18.37
C SER A 285 14.88 -23.03 19.58
N THR A 286 15.60 -21.91 19.74
CA THR A 286 16.44 -21.63 20.92
C THR A 286 15.71 -20.84 22.01
N SER A 287 14.59 -20.18 21.70
CA SER A 287 13.72 -19.49 22.67
C SER A 287 12.52 -20.32 23.12
N PHE A 288 12.09 -21.33 22.34
CA PHE A 288 11.18 -22.37 22.77
C PHE A 288 11.95 -23.54 23.39
N ASN A 289 12.45 -23.34 24.60
CA ASN A 289 12.53 -24.44 25.57
C ASN A 289 11.09 -24.91 25.85
N ASN A 290 10.57 -25.81 25.00
CA ASN A 290 9.69 -26.94 25.34
C ASN A 290 8.94 -27.45 24.10
N ILE A 291 9.08 -28.76 23.87
CA ILE A 291 8.26 -29.64 23.01
C ILE A 291 8.61 -29.45 21.51
N VAL A 292 9.45 -30.28 20.89
CA VAL A 292 9.16 -31.68 20.50
C VAL A 292 10.43 -32.56 20.61
N GLU A 293 10.26 -33.65 21.36
CA GLU A 293 11.04 -34.90 21.42
C GLU A 293 12.40 -34.96 20.71
N ILE A 294 13.46 -34.77 21.49
CA ILE A 294 14.71 -35.50 21.30
C ILE A 294 14.83 -36.43 22.50
N ASP A 295 14.83 -37.73 22.22
CA ASP A 295 15.19 -38.77 23.16
C ASP A 295 16.42 -38.36 23.99
N LYS A 296 16.20 -38.24 25.31
CA LYS A 296 17.20 -38.26 26.40
C LYS A 296 18.58 -37.73 26.00
N ILE A 297 18.72 -36.40 25.96
CA ILE A 297 20.03 -35.78 26.14
C ILE A 297 20.09 -35.27 27.58
N ASP A 298 20.95 -35.90 28.38
CA ASP A 298 21.20 -35.56 29.77
C ASP A 298 21.48 -34.06 29.95
N GLU A 299 20.66 -33.40 30.77
CA GLU A 299 20.79 -31.99 31.14
C GLU A 299 22.11 -31.65 31.87
N ASN A 300 22.91 -32.66 32.24
CA ASN A 300 24.22 -32.49 32.85
C ASN A 300 25.38 -32.28 31.87
N LEU A 301 25.17 -32.44 30.55
CA LEU A 301 26.19 -32.15 29.52
C LEU A 301 26.16 -30.70 28.99
N VAL A 302 25.13 -29.93 29.32
CA VAL A 302 24.93 -28.56 28.78
C VAL A 302 25.81 -27.50 29.47
N LYS A 303 26.56 -27.87 30.52
CA LYS A 303 27.45 -26.94 31.25
C LYS A 303 28.87 -26.81 30.69
N GLN A 304 29.24 -27.53 29.64
CA GLN A 304 30.55 -27.41 29.01
C GLN A 304 30.39 -27.59 27.51
N THR A 305 30.21 -26.48 26.79
CA THR A 305 31.12 -26.03 25.71
C THR A 305 30.41 -24.95 24.87
N SER A 306 30.87 -23.71 24.99
CA SER A 306 30.59 -22.66 24.00
C SER A 306 31.41 -22.94 22.74
N GLU A 307 31.09 -24.03 22.04
CA GLU A 307 31.82 -24.50 20.87
C GLU A 307 31.15 -24.04 19.57
N VAL A 308 31.96 -23.59 18.63
CA VAL A 308 31.53 -23.37 17.25
C VAL A 308 31.98 -24.56 16.44
N ILE A 309 31.04 -25.39 16.00
CA ILE A 309 31.31 -26.52 15.09
C ILE A 309 30.72 -26.16 13.75
N CYS A 310 31.58 -25.94 12.77
CA CYS A 310 31.18 -25.55 11.44
C CYS A 310 31.62 -26.61 10.44
N ASN A 311 30.66 -27.39 9.94
CA ASN A 311 30.86 -28.29 8.80
C ASN A 311 29.94 -27.83 7.67
N LEU A 312 30.41 -26.91 6.83
CA LEU A 312 29.67 -26.32 5.73
C LEU A 312 30.18 -26.87 4.40
N LYS A 313 29.35 -27.59 3.65
CA LYS A 313 29.76 -28.01 2.31
C LYS A 313 29.51 -26.93 1.28
N GLN A 314 28.35 -26.26 1.30
CA GLN A 314 28.00 -25.24 0.30
C GLN A 314 27.08 -24.15 0.87
N ALA A 315 27.45 -22.88 0.62
CA ALA A 315 26.62 -21.71 0.94
C ALA A 315 26.56 -20.73 -0.25
N GLN A 316 25.39 -20.11 -0.46
CA GLN A 316 25.12 -19.19 -1.56
C GLN A 316 24.17 -18.06 -1.13
N TRP A 317 24.36 -16.87 -1.71
CA TRP A 317 23.54 -15.68 -1.48
C TRP A 317 22.18 -15.78 -2.15
N GLU A 318 22.15 -16.25 -3.40
CA GLU A 318 20.94 -16.50 -4.15
C GLU A 318 20.87 -17.95 -4.60
N LYS A 319 19.65 -18.49 -4.75
CA LYS A 319 19.40 -19.89 -5.14
C LYS A 319 20.06 -20.30 -6.49
N ASN A 320 20.47 -19.34 -7.32
CA ASN A 320 20.99 -19.54 -8.68
C ASN A 320 22.41 -18.98 -8.90
N GLU A 321 23.11 -18.53 -7.85
CA GLU A 321 24.47 -17.99 -7.98
C GLU A 321 25.55 -19.05 -7.73
N LYS A 322 26.78 -18.76 -8.15
CA LYS A 322 27.93 -19.61 -7.82
C LYS A 322 28.12 -19.63 -6.31
N PHE A 323 28.28 -20.83 -5.74
CA PHE A 323 28.57 -21.00 -4.31
C PHE A 323 29.76 -20.15 -3.87
N SER A 324 29.52 -19.32 -2.85
CA SER A 324 30.52 -18.41 -2.29
C SER A 324 31.46 -19.13 -1.32
N LEU A 325 30.95 -20.14 -0.60
CA LEU A 325 31.73 -20.95 0.34
C LEU A 325 31.59 -22.42 -0.04
N LYS A 326 32.70 -23.16 0.01
CA LYS A 326 32.76 -24.58 -0.33
C LYS A 326 33.63 -25.33 0.68
N ASN A 327 33.10 -26.43 1.23
CA ASN A 327 33.80 -27.40 2.08
C ASN A 327 34.64 -26.76 3.20
N ILE A 328 34.00 -25.97 4.05
CA ILE A 328 34.61 -25.34 5.22
C ILE A 328 34.32 -26.21 6.44
N ILE A 329 35.37 -26.75 7.05
CA ILE A 329 35.29 -27.54 8.28
C ILE A 329 36.23 -26.91 9.30
N PHE A 330 35.70 -26.41 10.41
CA PHE A 330 36.50 -25.93 11.53
C PHE A 330 35.72 -26.03 12.85
N ASP A 331 36.46 -26.21 13.94
CA ASP A 331 35.96 -26.23 15.31
C ASP A 331 36.66 -25.12 16.12
N ALA A 332 35.92 -24.45 17.00
CA ALA A 332 36.40 -23.40 17.89
C ALA A 332 35.96 -23.67 19.33
N HIS A 333 36.85 -23.52 20.29
CA HIS A 333 36.56 -23.73 21.71
C HIS A 333 36.46 -22.41 22.50
N PRO A 334 35.84 -22.41 23.68
CA PRO A 334 35.74 -21.21 24.52
C PRO A 334 37.12 -20.68 24.91
N GLY A 335 37.35 -19.39 24.68
CA GLY A 335 38.63 -18.72 24.96
C GLY A 335 39.59 -18.67 23.77
N ASP A 336 39.27 -19.33 22.66
CA ASP A 336 40.08 -19.28 21.45
C ASP A 336 39.97 -17.91 20.76
N LEU A 337 41.13 -17.36 20.37
CA LEU A 337 41.20 -16.22 19.47
C LEU A 337 41.43 -16.72 18.04
N ILE A 338 40.37 -16.79 17.25
CA ILE A 338 40.43 -17.24 15.84
C ILE A 338 40.64 -16.06 14.90
N CYS A 339 41.62 -16.19 14.01
CA CYS A 339 41.90 -15.21 12.97
C CYS A 339 41.59 -15.78 11.58
N ILE A 340 40.75 -15.09 10.81
CA ILE A 340 40.40 -15.46 9.44
C ILE A 340 41.18 -14.56 8.47
N ILE A 341 42.17 -15.13 7.78
CA ILE A 341 43.02 -14.42 6.81
C ILE A 341 42.76 -14.89 5.38
N GLY A 342 42.98 -14.00 4.41
CA GLY A 342 42.77 -14.31 2.99
C GLY A 342 42.69 -13.05 2.12
N PRO A 343 42.76 -13.20 0.79
CA PRO A 343 42.67 -12.08 -0.14
C PRO A 343 41.29 -11.40 -0.14
N VAL A 344 41.20 -10.22 -0.75
CA VAL A 344 39.94 -9.49 -0.92
C VAL A 344 39.00 -10.30 -1.82
N GLY A 345 37.72 -10.43 -1.43
CA GLY A 345 36.72 -11.20 -2.18
C GLY A 345 36.73 -12.71 -1.94
N PHE A 346 37.54 -13.22 -1.01
CA PHE A 346 37.63 -14.67 -0.73
C PHE A 346 36.51 -15.22 0.18
N GLY A 347 35.46 -14.44 0.44
CA GLY A 347 34.31 -14.90 1.24
C GLY A 347 34.47 -14.82 2.76
N LYS A 348 35.45 -14.07 3.30
CA LYS A 348 35.63 -13.87 4.75
C LYS A 348 34.37 -13.31 5.43
N SER A 349 33.80 -12.24 4.88
CA SER A 349 32.55 -11.65 5.37
C SER A 349 31.36 -12.59 5.16
N SER A 350 31.31 -13.31 4.03
CA SER A 350 30.29 -14.32 3.76
C SER A 350 30.31 -15.47 4.79
N LEU A 351 31.49 -15.89 5.25
CA LEU A 351 31.61 -16.91 6.29
C LEU A 351 30.99 -16.43 7.60
N LEU A 352 31.31 -15.20 8.03
CA LEU A 352 30.71 -14.61 9.22
C LEU A 352 29.18 -14.48 9.08
N GLN A 353 28.70 -14.08 7.91
CA GLN A 353 27.26 -13.98 7.61
C GLN A 353 26.56 -15.34 7.54
N THR A 354 27.27 -16.41 7.15
CA THR A 354 26.76 -17.78 7.20
C THR A 354 26.66 -18.27 8.65
N LEU A 355 27.66 -17.95 9.49
CA LEU A 355 27.62 -18.25 10.92
C LEU A 355 26.47 -17.50 11.62
N THR A 356 26.26 -16.22 11.33
CA THR A 356 25.11 -15.47 11.87
C THR A 356 23.77 -15.84 11.22
N GLY A 357 23.77 -16.72 10.21
CA GLY A 357 22.56 -17.22 9.54
C GLY A 357 21.96 -16.32 8.46
N GLU A 358 22.61 -15.23 8.00
CA GLU A 358 22.12 -14.42 6.85
C GLU A 358 22.08 -15.23 5.59
N ILE A 359 23.14 -16.00 5.38
CA ILE A 359 23.34 -16.79 4.18
C ILE A 359 22.87 -18.20 4.50
N THR A 360 21.83 -18.64 3.79
CA THR A 360 21.37 -20.02 3.83
C THR A 360 22.43 -20.96 3.26
N TYR A 361 22.64 -22.08 3.92
CA TYR A 361 23.48 -23.17 3.43
C TYR A 361 22.62 -24.40 3.13
N PHE A 362 23.02 -25.19 2.14
CA PHE A 362 22.20 -26.30 1.63
C PHE A 362 22.61 -27.65 2.22
N ASP A 363 23.91 -27.83 2.46
CA ASP A 363 24.47 -29.08 2.93
C ASP A 363 25.58 -28.78 3.95
N GLY A 364 25.49 -29.41 5.12
CA GLY A 364 26.35 -29.14 6.27
C GLY A 364 25.60 -28.98 7.59
N LYS A 365 26.36 -28.87 8.68
CA LYS A 365 25.86 -28.59 10.03
C LYS A 365 26.71 -27.48 10.65
N VAL A 366 26.06 -26.36 10.99
CA VAL A 366 26.65 -25.28 11.78
C VAL A 366 25.99 -25.29 13.15
N ARG A 367 26.78 -25.43 14.22
CA ARG A 367 26.31 -25.32 15.61
C ARG A 367 27.01 -24.14 16.27
N LEU A 368 26.21 -23.26 16.86
CA LEU A 368 26.67 -22.12 17.63
C LEU A 368 25.93 -22.16 18.97
N TYR A 369 26.67 -22.12 20.07
CA TYR A 369 26.11 -22.07 21.42
C TYR A 369 26.32 -20.69 22.04
N GLY A 370 25.23 -20.10 22.55
CA GLY A 370 25.23 -18.81 23.24
C GLY A 370 24.81 -17.61 22.39
N SER A 371 24.88 -16.42 22.99
CA SER A 371 24.61 -15.14 22.31
C SER A 371 25.84 -14.68 21.53
N PHE A 372 25.64 -14.21 20.28
CA PHE A 372 26.72 -13.68 19.45
C PHE A 372 26.62 -12.15 19.31
N CYS A 373 27.77 -11.50 19.12
CA CYS A 373 27.88 -10.09 18.76
C CYS A 373 28.48 -10.00 17.34
N TYR A 374 27.87 -9.20 16.47
CA TYR A 374 28.33 -9.00 15.10
C TYR A 374 28.68 -7.53 14.88
N VAL A 375 29.90 -7.28 14.41
CA VAL A 375 30.35 -5.95 14.02
C VAL A 375 30.47 -5.94 12.49
N PRO A 376 29.63 -5.16 11.77
CA PRO A 376 29.68 -5.11 10.33
C PRO A 376 30.95 -4.38 9.84
N GLN A 377 31.39 -4.71 8.63
CA GLN A 377 32.54 -4.07 8.01
C GLN A 377 32.28 -2.59 7.64
N GLU A 378 31.05 -2.29 7.25
CA GLU A 378 30.55 -0.93 7.07
C GLU A 378 29.68 -0.60 8.29
N SER A 379 30.13 0.39 9.06
CA SER A 379 29.48 0.85 10.30
C SER A 379 28.41 1.91 10.04
#